data_AF-A0A496V5G9-F1
#
_entry.id   AF-A0A496V5G9-F1
#
_cell.length_a   1.000
_cell.length_b   1.000
_cell.length_c   1.000
_cell.angle_alpha   90.00
_cell.angle_beta   90.00
_cell.angle_gamma   90.00
#
_symmetry.space_group_name_H-M   'P 1'
#
loop_
_entity.id
_entity.type
_entity.pdbx_description
1 polymer ?
#
loop_
_entity_poly.entity_id
_entity_poly.type
_entity_poly.pdbx_seq_one_letter_code
_entity_poly.pdbx_strand_id
1 'polypeptide(L)'
;MVVLDISGRELVAALDTGFSQAGGEATGAFLSVAGMQVTYCDTTPCADALLDNGIVTSVTINAEAIDLNKTYRVATHDYLAGGGDNFTMLEEACNNGGYCENTGKLLVDLLAGEFQNNSPVTRNVEGRITKISSQ
;
A
#
# COMPACT_ATOMS: atom_id res chain seq x y z
N MET A 1 3.00 14.86 1.54
CA MET A 1 2.44 13.68 0.84
C MET A 1 3.06 13.61 -0.55
N VAL A 2 3.48 12.42 -0.98
CA VAL A 2 4.08 12.19 -2.30
C VAL A 2 3.09 11.42 -3.17
N VAL A 3 2.99 11.79 -4.44
CA VAL A 3 2.26 11.04 -5.45
C VAL A 3 3.27 10.49 -6.44
N LEU A 4 3.21 9.18 -6.70
CA LEU A 4 4.17 8.50 -7.56
C LEU A 4 3.49 7.45 -8.44
N ASP A 5 4.09 7.19 -9.59
CA ASP A 5 3.74 6.10 -10.49
C ASP A 5 4.58 4.87 -10.15
N ILE A 6 3.92 3.73 -9.89
CA ILE A 6 4.56 2.44 -9.62
C ILE A 6 3.93 1.36 -10.49
N SER A 7 4.70 0.34 -10.89
CA SER A 7 4.17 -0.86 -11.53
C SER A 7 3.30 -1.68 -10.58
N GLY A 8 2.42 -2.51 -11.11
CA GLY A 8 1.64 -3.46 -10.31
C GLY A 8 2.55 -4.40 -9.51
N ARG A 9 3.69 -4.80 -10.07
CA ARG A 9 4.71 -5.57 -9.36
C ARG A 9 5.29 -4.81 -8.16
N GLU A 10 5.67 -3.54 -8.32
CA GLU A 10 6.20 -2.72 -7.21
C GLU A 10 5.12 -2.46 -6.15
N LEU A 11 3.85 -2.28 -6.54
CA LEU A 11 2.74 -2.16 -5.61
C LEU A 11 2.54 -3.42 -4.78
N VAL A 12 2.57 -4.61 -5.40
CA VAL A 12 2.48 -5.88 -4.66
C VAL A 12 3.69 -6.05 -3.74
N ALA A 13 4.91 -5.73 -4.21
CA ALA A 13 6.10 -5.81 -3.38
C ALA A 13 6.01 -4.90 -2.14
N ALA A 14 5.49 -3.67 -2.28
CA ALA A 14 5.25 -2.79 -1.14
C ALA A 14 4.24 -3.39 -0.16
N LEU A 15 3.15 -3.98 -0.66
CA LEU A 15 2.15 -4.64 0.18
C LEU A 15 2.73 -5.85 0.92
N ASP A 16 3.55 -6.66 0.24
CA ASP A 16 4.28 -7.78 0.86
C ASP A 16 5.19 -7.28 1.99
N THR A 17 5.98 -6.23 1.75
CA THR A 17 6.84 -5.61 2.77
C THR A 17 6.04 -5.16 3.99
N GLY A 18 4.96 -4.41 3.78
CA GLY A 18 4.13 -3.91 4.89
C GLY A 18 3.42 -5.00 5.68
N PHE A 19 2.87 -6.01 4.99
CA PHE A 19 2.08 -7.05 5.65
C PHE A 19 2.92 -8.16 6.28
N SER A 20 4.16 -8.35 5.85
CA SER A 20 5.10 -9.28 6.50
C SER A 20 5.33 -8.94 7.99
N GLN A 21 5.09 -7.69 8.37
CA GLN A 21 5.26 -7.21 9.74
C GLN A 21 4.03 -7.40 10.63
N ALA A 22 2.93 -7.94 10.10
CA ALA A 22 1.67 -8.10 10.83
C ALA A 22 1.73 -9.05 12.04
N GLY A 23 2.78 -9.88 12.14
CA GLY A 23 2.99 -10.85 13.23
C GLY A 23 4.25 -10.62 14.07
N GLY A 24 5.02 -9.55 13.82
CA GLY A 24 6.27 -9.23 14.49
C GLY A 24 6.13 -8.26 15.67
N GLU A 25 7.25 -7.69 16.12
CA GLU A 25 7.24 -6.51 17.01
C GLU A 25 6.40 -5.39 16.35
N ALA A 26 5.77 -4.52 17.15
CA ALA A 26 4.93 -3.44 16.66
C ALA A 26 5.75 -2.43 15.83
N THR A 27 5.99 -2.74 14.56
CA THR A 27 6.62 -1.83 13.61
C THR A 27 5.55 -0.92 13.00
N GLY A 28 5.92 0.32 12.68
CA GLY A 28 5.05 1.27 11.99
C GLY A 28 4.79 0.94 10.51
N ALA A 29 5.38 -0.16 10.02
CA ALA A 29 5.44 -0.51 8.61
C ALA A 29 4.14 -1.12 8.05
N PHE A 30 3.22 -1.57 8.91
CA PHE A 30 1.96 -2.16 8.47
C PHE A 30 1.10 -1.12 7.73
N LEU A 31 0.80 -1.39 6.45
CA LEU A 31 0.09 -0.45 5.61
C LEU A 31 -1.42 -0.44 5.88
N SER A 32 -1.97 0.76 6.05
CA SER A 32 -3.39 1.01 5.80
C SER A 32 -3.59 1.34 4.32
N VAL A 33 -4.69 0.86 3.73
CA VAL A 33 -4.97 1.05 2.30
C VAL A 33 -6.31 1.74 2.03
N ALA A 34 -6.39 2.43 0.90
CA ALA A 34 -7.59 3.04 0.38
C ALA A 34 -7.65 2.87 -1.14
N GLY A 35 -8.86 2.76 -1.71
CA GLY A 35 -9.06 2.55 -3.16
C GLY A 35 -8.76 1.14 -3.65
N MET A 36 -8.45 0.20 -2.74
CA MET A 36 -8.17 -1.20 -3.07
C MET A 36 -8.65 -2.15 -1.98
N GLN A 37 -8.80 -3.42 -2.36
CA GLN A 37 -8.98 -4.55 -1.45
C GLN A 37 -7.78 -5.48 -1.62
N VAL A 38 -7.20 -5.93 -0.51
CA VAL A 38 -6.01 -6.78 -0.50
C VAL A 38 -6.24 -8.01 0.37
N THR A 39 -5.84 -9.18 -0.12
CA THR A 39 -5.78 -10.42 0.65
C THR A 39 -4.33 -10.86 0.80
N TYR A 40 -3.96 -11.30 2.01
CA TYR A 40 -2.63 -11.84 2.28
C TYR A 40 -2.67 -13.03 3.24
N CYS A 41 -1.64 -13.87 3.19
CA CYS A 41 -1.49 -15.05 4.05
C CYS A 41 -0.74 -14.73 5.34
N ASP A 42 -1.00 -15.53 6.36
CA ASP A 42 -0.29 -15.47 7.64
C ASP A 42 1.05 -16.24 7.68
N THR A 43 1.42 -16.91 6.58
CA THR A 43 2.68 -17.68 6.45
C THR A 43 3.54 -17.20 5.28
N THR A 44 4.86 -17.37 5.41
CA THR A 44 5.83 -17.14 4.34
C THR A 44 6.67 -18.42 4.10
N PRO A 45 6.78 -18.93 2.86
CA PRO A 45 6.12 -18.43 1.65
C PRO A 45 4.61 -18.78 1.62
N CYS A 46 3.79 -17.93 0.99
CA CYS A 46 2.42 -18.30 0.67
C CYS A 46 2.33 -18.92 -0.74
N ALA A 47 1.66 -20.07 -0.86
CA ALA A 47 1.56 -20.80 -2.13
C ALA A 47 0.86 -19.99 -3.23
N ASP A 48 -0.15 -19.19 -2.86
CA ASP A 48 -0.95 -18.39 -3.78
C ASP A 48 -0.45 -16.94 -3.89
N ALA A 49 0.77 -16.64 -3.45
CA ALA A 49 1.32 -15.30 -3.52
C ALA A 49 1.48 -14.82 -4.97
N LEU A 50 1.21 -13.54 -5.21
CA LEU A 50 1.37 -12.89 -6.51
C LEU A 50 2.84 -12.70 -6.92
N LEU A 51 3.75 -12.67 -5.94
CA LEU A 51 5.19 -12.59 -6.12
C LEU A 51 5.89 -13.76 -5.44
N ASP A 52 7.06 -14.13 -5.96
CA ASP A 52 7.90 -15.18 -5.37
C ASP A 52 8.29 -14.82 -3.93
N ASN A 53 8.11 -15.78 -3.02
CA ASN A 53 8.30 -15.60 -1.57
C ASN A 53 7.42 -14.52 -0.93
N GLY A 54 6.39 -14.04 -1.63
CA GLY A 54 5.41 -13.09 -1.10
C GLY A 54 4.37 -13.74 -0.19
N ILE A 55 3.46 -12.90 0.29
CA ILE A 55 2.31 -13.28 1.10
C ILE A 55 1.00 -12.67 0.60
N VAL A 56 1.05 -11.64 -0.25
CA VAL A 56 -0.12 -11.03 -0.87
C VAL A 56 -0.63 -11.94 -2.00
N THR A 57 -1.89 -12.36 -1.90
CA THR A 57 -2.52 -13.32 -2.83
C THR A 57 -3.51 -12.67 -3.78
N SER A 58 -4.08 -11.54 -3.39
CA SER A 58 -4.97 -10.78 -4.28
C SER A 58 -4.93 -9.30 -3.97
N VAL A 59 -4.97 -8.50 -5.03
CA VAL A 59 -5.18 -7.06 -4.97
C VAL A 59 -6.24 -6.72 -6.01
N THR A 60 -7.29 -6.02 -5.59
CA THR A 60 -8.38 -5.57 -6.45
C THR A 60 -8.50 -4.05 -6.37
N ILE A 61 -8.44 -3.37 -7.51
CA ILE A 61 -8.56 -1.92 -7.64
C ILE A 61 -9.72 -1.65 -8.59
N ASN A 62 -10.73 -0.87 -8.15
CA ASN A 62 -11.95 -0.63 -8.93
C ASN A 62 -12.65 -1.91 -9.42
N ALA A 63 -12.71 -2.94 -8.57
CA ALA A 63 -13.25 -4.26 -8.89
C ALA A 63 -12.49 -5.07 -9.98
N GLU A 64 -11.32 -4.59 -10.41
CA GLU A 64 -10.43 -5.31 -11.32
C GLU A 64 -9.22 -5.86 -10.56
N ALA A 65 -8.82 -7.10 -10.88
CA ALA A 65 -7.60 -7.68 -10.35
C ALA A 65 -6.37 -6.87 -10.80
N ILE A 66 -5.35 -6.81 -9.95
CA ILE A 66 -4.10 -6.13 -10.28
C ILE A 66 -3.42 -6.77 -11.50
N ASP A 67 -2.91 -5.92 -12.39
CA ASP A 67 -2.03 -6.30 -13.48
C ASP A 67 -0.60 -5.90 -13.10
N LEU A 68 0.28 -6.89 -12.95
CA LEU A 68 1.66 -6.67 -12.51
C LEU A 68 2.47 -5.80 -13.48
N ASN A 69 2.07 -5.71 -14.75
CA ASN A 69 2.76 -4.94 -15.78
C ASN A 69 2.16 -3.54 -15.99
N LYS A 70 1.00 -3.25 -15.39
CA LYS A 70 0.34 -1.95 -15.50
C LYS A 70 0.94 -0.96 -14.50
N THR A 71 0.97 0.31 -14.87
CA THR A 71 1.35 1.41 -13.96
C THR A 71 0.14 1.93 -13.20
N TYR A 72 0.32 2.16 -11.91
CA TYR A 72 -0.65 2.70 -10.97
C TYR A 72 -0.11 3.97 -10.35
N ARG A 73 -0.97 4.99 -10.25
CA ARG A 73 -0.66 6.21 -9.52
C ARG A 73 -1.12 6.07 -8.09
N VAL A 74 -0.18 6.17 -7.15
CA VAL A 74 -0.44 6.03 -5.72
C VAL A 74 -0.05 7.31 -4.98
N ALA A 75 -0.72 7.56 -3.86
CA ALA A 75 -0.36 8.63 -2.93
C ALA A 75 0.09 8.00 -1.61
N THR A 76 1.23 8.41 -1.11
CA THR A 76 1.82 7.90 0.13
C THR A 76 2.52 9.02 0.92
N HIS A 77 3.01 8.69 2.11
CA HIS A 77 3.82 9.61 2.91
C HIS A 77 5.23 9.70 2.33
N ASP A 78 5.85 10.86 2.49
CA ASP A 78 7.22 11.13 2.04
C ASP A 78 8.24 10.17 2.69
N TYR A 79 8.05 9.78 3.95
CA TYR A 79 8.88 8.78 4.61
C TYR A 79 8.93 7.43 3.86
N LEU A 80 7.78 6.91 3.43
CA LEU A 80 7.71 5.65 2.69
C LEU A 80 8.19 5.81 1.23
N ALA A 81 7.84 6.92 0.59
CA ALA A 81 8.33 7.23 -0.76
C ALA A 81 9.87 7.37 -0.81
N GLY A 82 10.49 7.75 0.30
CA GLY A 82 11.96 7.79 0.46
C GLY A 82 12.58 6.48 0.95
N GLY A 83 11.86 5.36 0.93
CA GLY A 83 12.41 4.04 1.29
C GLY A 83 12.40 3.70 2.78
N GLY A 84 11.77 4.52 3.62
CA GLY A 84 11.57 4.23 5.05
C GLY A 84 10.87 2.88 5.25
N ASP A 85 11.08 2.23 6.40
CA ASP A 85 10.52 0.90 6.75
C ASP A 85 10.79 -0.21 5.71
N ASN A 86 11.91 -0.11 4.99
CA ASN A 86 12.33 -1.01 3.90
C ASN A 86 11.47 -0.95 2.64
N PHE A 87 10.71 0.13 2.44
CA PHE A 87 9.95 0.35 1.21
C PHE A 87 10.83 0.85 0.04
N THR A 88 12.00 0.23 -0.17
CA THR A 88 12.99 0.66 -1.17
C THR A 88 12.44 0.67 -2.58
N MET A 89 11.46 -0.19 -2.89
CA MET A 89 10.78 -0.20 -4.18
C MET A 89 10.05 1.11 -4.49
N LEU A 90 9.57 1.85 -3.47
CA LEU A 90 8.93 3.15 -3.66
C LEU A 90 9.97 4.25 -3.95
N GLU A 91 11.13 4.19 -3.30
CA GLU A 91 12.26 5.08 -3.58
C GLU A 91 12.79 4.85 -5.00
N GLU A 92 12.99 3.60 -5.38
CA GLU A 92 13.43 3.21 -6.72
C GLU A 92 12.44 3.68 -7.79
N ALA A 93 11.13 3.50 -7.58
CA ALA A 93 10.11 3.97 -8.52
C ALA A 93 10.16 5.49 -8.76
N CYS A 94 10.44 6.28 -7.71
CA CYS A 94 10.66 7.73 -7.84
C CYS A 94 11.94 8.07 -8.62
N ASN A 95 12.96 7.22 -8.55
CA ASN A 95 14.25 7.43 -9.24
C ASN A 95 14.26 6.89 -10.68
N ASN A 96 13.30 6.04 -11.05
CA ASN A 96 13.25 5.36 -12.36
C ASN A 96 12.64 6.21 -13.50
N GLY A 97 12.49 7.52 -13.29
CA GLY A 97 12.02 8.47 -14.31
C GLY A 97 10.49 8.49 -14.53
N GLY A 98 9.73 7.76 -13.71
CA GLY A 98 8.27 7.87 -13.64
C GLY A 98 7.82 9.17 -12.98
N TYR A 99 6.50 9.41 -12.93
CA TYR A 99 5.97 10.54 -12.16
C TYR A 99 6.26 10.33 -10.68
N CYS A 100 6.90 11.30 -10.03
CA CYS A 100 7.05 11.34 -8.58
C CYS A 100 7.10 12.80 -8.12
N GLU A 101 6.11 13.23 -7.36
CA GLU A 101 5.96 14.62 -6.93
C GLU A 101 5.58 14.71 -5.46
N ASN A 102 6.35 15.48 -4.69
CA ASN A 102 5.94 15.90 -3.37
C ASN A 102 4.93 17.05 -3.52
N THR A 103 3.69 16.80 -3.13
CA THR A 103 2.58 17.77 -3.25
C THR A 103 2.73 18.99 -2.33
N GLY A 104 3.69 18.98 -1.40
CA GLY A 104 3.84 19.99 -0.35
C GLY A 104 2.72 19.98 0.70
N LYS A 105 1.70 19.11 0.53
CA LYS A 105 0.58 19.01 1.46
C LYS A 105 0.98 18.22 2.71
N LEU A 106 0.68 18.80 3.86
CA LEU A 106 0.82 18.14 5.16
C LEU A 106 -0.34 17.16 5.37
N LEU A 107 -0.03 16.00 5.95
CA LEU A 107 -1.06 15.01 6.30
C LEU A 107 -2.09 15.58 7.29
N VAL A 108 -1.63 16.38 8.25
CA VAL A 108 -2.50 17.00 9.26
C VAL A 108 -3.50 17.97 8.63
N ASP A 109 -3.09 18.70 7.59
CA ASP A 109 -3.99 19.64 6.88
C ASP A 109 -5.04 18.87 6.07
N LEU A 110 -4.65 17.76 5.43
CA LEU A 110 -5.59 16.89 4.73
C LEU A 110 -6.61 16.27 5.69
N LEU A 111 -6.15 15.81 6.85
CA LEU A 111 -7.01 15.25 7.89
C LEU A 111 -7.96 16.32 8.46
N ALA A 112 -7.43 17.48 8.85
CA ALA A 112 -8.23 18.58 9.35
C ALA A 112 -9.27 19.04 8.31
N GLY A 113 -8.87 19.14 7.05
CA GLY A 113 -9.77 19.47 5.94
C GLY A 113 -10.91 18.46 5.77
N GLU A 114 -10.66 17.17 5.96
CA GLU A 114 -11.71 16.15 5.93
C GLU A 114 -12.75 16.39 7.03
N PHE A 115 -12.32 16.62 8.27
CA PHE A 115 -13.23 16.87 9.39
C PHE A 115 -13.95 18.21 9.28
N GLN A 116 -13.33 19.23 8.71
CA GLN A 116 -13.96 20.54 8.52
C GLN A 116 -15.04 20.51 7.44
N ASN A 117 -14.79 19.80 6.34
CA ASN A 117 -15.67 19.83 5.16
C ASN A 117 -16.73 18.74 5.15
N ASN A 118 -16.51 17.61 5.86
CA ASN A 118 -17.34 16.41 5.76
C ASN A 118 -17.91 15.97 7.13
N SER A 119 -18.14 16.91 8.05
CA SER A 119 -18.66 16.62 9.40
C SER A 119 -20.18 16.33 9.42
N PRO A 120 -20.66 15.33 10.18
CA PRO A 120 -19.87 14.38 10.97
C PRO A 120 -19.19 13.31 10.11
N VAL A 121 -17.89 13.12 10.32
CA VAL A 121 -17.12 12.08 9.61
C VAL A 121 -17.50 10.72 10.17
N THR A 122 -18.08 9.87 9.33
CA THR A 122 -18.42 8.47 9.67
C THR A 122 -17.61 7.53 8.78
N ARG A 123 -16.94 6.55 9.38
CA ARG A 123 -16.11 5.55 8.67
C ARG A 123 -16.49 4.17 9.16
N ASN A 124 -16.66 3.23 8.24
CA ASN A 124 -16.94 1.83 8.54
C ASN A 124 -15.72 0.96 8.20
N VAL A 125 -15.63 -0.23 8.80
CA VAL A 125 -14.68 -1.24 8.34
C VAL A 125 -15.20 -1.82 7.03
N GLU A 126 -14.52 -1.50 5.93
CA GLU A 126 -14.93 -1.86 4.57
C GLU A 126 -14.31 -3.19 4.07
N GLY A 127 -13.60 -3.93 4.92
CA GLY A 127 -12.97 -5.20 4.53
C GLY A 127 -11.81 -5.04 3.52
N ARG A 128 -11.16 -3.86 3.49
CA ARG A 128 -10.08 -3.55 2.54
C ARG A 128 -8.84 -4.42 2.68
N ILE A 129 -8.63 -5.02 3.85
CA ILE A 129 -7.49 -5.91 4.12
C ILE A 129 -8.06 -7.17 4.74
N THR A 130 -7.81 -8.32 4.12
CA THR A 130 -8.24 -9.63 4.57
C THR A 130 -7.03 -10.52 4.77
N LYS A 131 -6.89 -11.08 5.98
CA LYS A 131 -5.89 -12.11 6.26
C LYS A 131 -6.51 -13.49 6.09
N ILE A 132 -5.86 -14.37 5.34
CA ILE A 132 -6.24 -15.78 5.22
C ILE A 132 -5.19 -16.66 5.88
N SER A 133 -5.61 -17.81 6.40
CA SER A 133 -4.67 -18.84 6.84
C SER A 133 -4.30 -19.73 5.66
N SER A 134 -3.00 -19.98 5.47
CA SER A 134 -2.57 -21.00 4.51
C SER A 134 -3.08 -22.36 4.98
N GLN A 135 -3.66 -23.16 4.07
CA GLN A 135 -3.93 -24.58 4.34
C GLN A 135 -2.65 -25.40 4.30
#